data_AF-A0A924N4Y9-F1
#
_entry.id   AF-A0A924N4Y9-F1
#
_cell.length_a   1.000
_cell.length_b   1.000
_cell.length_c   1.000
_cell.angle_alpha   90.00
_cell.angle_beta   90.00
_cell.angle_gamma   90.00
#
_symmetry.space_group_name_H-M   'P 1'
#
loop_
_entity.id
_entity.type
_entity.pdbx_description
1 polymer ?
#
loop_
_entity_poly.entity_id
_entity_poly.type
_entity_poly.pdbx_seq_one_letter_code
_entity_poly.pdbx_strand_id
1 'polypeptide(L)'
;PMIRSAAGFLLRHGPVTGQDRWEENGGYSVFTLAVEVAAMLVGADFADRHGEPAWGAVLRETADAWNARIEEWMYVRDTELSRRVGVDGYYVRVAPDDVADAAPRSGGVITIKNRDGDQAWARYAEIVSPDALALVRFGLRDPNDLRIVNTVRVIDETLRTHTATGPAWYRYNRDGYGEKEDGAPFDGTGVGRPWPLLAGERAHYELAAGRPEVATQLLGVMRAQASDGGMLPEQVWDGPDLPEFELVNGRATGGAMPLVWAHAEYAKLVRSLHDGRIFDMPQQPYERYVRERVGCDLTLWAGHCRAPSMPVGNRLRIQTPGDVTVRWVGGGSAPVEVHGRDTKVGAWLTDLDTVRLPVGAVIQFATQSAGGQDWSEIHQVHVMS
;
A
#
# COMPACT_ATOMS: atom_id res chain seq x y z
N PRO A 1 -0.62 25.02 -7.81
CA PRO A 1 0.25 25.16 -6.62
C PRO A 1 0.11 24.01 -5.59
N MET A 2 -1.10 23.75 -5.07
CA MET A 2 -1.34 22.70 -4.06
C MET A 2 -0.92 21.30 -4.56
N ILE A 3 -1.42 20.88 -5.73
CA ILE A 3 -1.10 19.56 -6.33
C ILE A 3 0.41 19.41 -6.54
N ARG A 4 1.08 20.44 -7.05
CA ARG A 4 2.54 20.43 -7.25
C ARG A 4 3.30 20.26 -5.93
N SER A 5 2.87 20.95 -4.87
CA SER A 5 3.48 20.83 -3.54
C SER A 5 3.29 19.42 -2.97
N ALA A 6 2.07 18.88 -3.07
CA ALA A 6 1.74 17.54 -2.58
C ALA A 6 2.48 16.44 -3.36
N ALA A 7 2.48 16.49 -4.69
CA ALA A 7 3.21 15.53 -5.51
C ALA A 7 4.73 15.65 -5.33
N GLY A 8 5.25 16.87 -5.13
CA GLY A 8 6.64 17.09 -4.73
C GLY A 8 6.97 16.52 -3.35
N PHE A 9 6.04 16.57 -2.41
CA PHE A 9 6.19 15.92 -1.10
C PHE A 9 6.26 14.39 -1.26
N LEU A 10 5.32 13.78 -2.01
CA LEU A 10 5.35 12.36 -2.29
C LEU A 10 6.67 11.94 -2.95
N LEU A 11 7.13 12.68 -3.96
CA LEU A 11 8.40 12.39 -4.63
C LEU A 11 9.58 12.35 -3.65
N ARG A 12 9.63 13.23 -2.65
CA ARG A 12 10.75 13.33 -1.70
C ARG A 12 10.71 12.32 -0.55
N HIS A 13 9.54 11.79 -0.23
CA HIS A 13 9.32 11.02 1.00
C HIS A 13 8.78 9.62 0.77
N GLY A 14 8.03 9.39 -0.31
CA GLY A 14 7.51 8.08 -0.69
C GLY A 14 8.59 7.19 -1.32
N PRO A 15 8.32 5.89 -1.49
CA PRO A 15 7.03 5.24 -1.26
C PRO A 15 6.87 4.65 0.16
N VAL A 16 7.86 4.87 1.03
CA VAL A 16 7.81 4.43 2.43
C VAL A 16 7.02 5.45 3.23
N THR A 17 6.01 4.99 3.98
CA THR A 17 5.21 5.85 4.84
C THR A 17 5.70 5.83 6.29
N GLY A 18 5.51 6.94 7.01
CA GLY A 18 5.74 6.99 8.45
C GLY A 18 4.70 6.21 9.24
N GLN A 19 3.47 6.12 8.74
CA GLN A 19 2.36 5.34 9.29
C GLN A 19 1.43 4.85 8.18
N ASP A 20 0.89 3.64 8.31
CA ASP A 20 -0.19 3.11 7.48
C ASP A 20 -1.54 3.74 7.83
N ARG A 21 -2.60 3.39 7.09
CA ARG A 21 -3.93 4.04 7.26
C ARG A 21 -4.58 3.82 8.64
N TRP A 22 -4.09 2.83 9.39
CA TRP A 22 -4.52 2.56 10.76
C TRP A 22 -3.73 3.38 11.80
N GLU A 23 -2.75 4.16 11.36
CA GLU A 23 -1.93 5.07 12.18
C GLU A 23 -0.99 4.34 13.15
N GLU A 24 -0.51 3.14 12.79
CA GLU A 24 0.19 2.26 13.73
C GLU A 24 1.65 1.98 13.35
N ASN A 25 1.91 1.70 12.06
CA ASN A 25 3.20 1.19 11.60
C ASN A 25 3.71 1.95 10.37
N GLY A 26 5.00 2.32 10.40
CA GLY A 26 5.71 2.81 9.21
C GLY A 26 6.29 1.67 8.36
N GLY A 27 6.63 1.98 7.11
CA GLY A 27 7.16 1.02 6.15
C GLY A 27 6.47 1.11 4.78
N TYR A 28 6.57 0.04 4.00
CA TYR A 28 5.76 -0.13 2.79
C TYR A 28 4.37 -0.63 3.21
N SER A 29 3.32 0.12 2.90
CA SER A 29 1.93 -0.29 3.12
C SER A 29 1.23 -0.42 1.78
N VAL A 30 0.50 -1.51 1.55
CA VAL A 30 -0.17 -1.75 0.26
C VAL A 30 -1.20 -0.66 -0.05
N PHE A 31 -1.95 -0.22 0.96
CA PHE A 31 -2.93 0.85 0.80
C PHE A 31 -2.23 2.16 0.42
N THR A 32 -1.19 2.55 1.18
CA THR A 32 -0.46 3.80 0.92
C THR A 32 0.20 3.78 -0.45
N LEU A 33 0.87 2.69 -0.83
CA LEU A 33 1.46 2.50 -2.16
C LEU A 33 0.44 2.71 -3.27
N ALA A 34 -0.75 2.12 -3.14
CA ALA A 34 -1.81 2.25 -4.14
C ALA A 34 -2.26 3.72 -4.31
N VAL A 35 -2.43 4.43 -3.18
CA VAL A 35 -2.82 5.84 -3.17
C VAL A 35 -1.72 6.73 -3.73
N GLU A 36 -0.46 6.51 -3.34
CA GLU A 36 0.68 7.31 -3.79
C GLU A 36 0.90 7.18 -5.29
N VAL A 37 0.92 5.94 -5.82
CA VAL A 37 1.02 5.69 -7.27
C VAL A 37 -0.12 6.39 -8.01
N ALA A 38 -1.36 6.21 -7.57
CA ALA A 38 -2.51 6.86 -8.20
C ALA A 38 -2.45 8.40 -8.12
N ALA A 39 -1.96 8.95 -7.01
CA ALA A 39 -1.81 10.39 -6.81
C ALA A 39 -0.73 11.01 -7.71
N MET A 40 0.40 10.33 -7.89
CA MET A 40 1.47 10.77 -8.81
C MET A 40 0.96 10.80 -10.25
N LEU A 41 0.23 9.76 -10.63
CA LEU A 41 -0.44 9.59 -11.90
C LEU A 41 -1.48 10.68 -12.22
N VAL A 42 -2.41 10.94 -11.30
CA VAL A 42 -3.37 12.05 -11.42
C VAL A 42 -2.65 13.40 -11.41
N GLY A 43 -1.62 13.56 -10.58
CA GLY A 43 -0.77 14.76 -10.55
C GLY A 43 -0.10 15.04 -11.90
N ALA A 44 0.28 13.99 -12.64
CA ALA A 44 0.86 14.10 -13.96
C ALA A 44 -0.15 14.64 -15.00
N ASP A 45 -1.40 14.17 -14.96
CA ASP A 45 -2.47 14.71 -15.82
C ASP A 45 -2.71 16.19 -15.54
N PHE A 46 -2.66 16.60 -14.27
CA PHE A 46 -2.74 18.01 -13.90
C PHE A 46 -1.54 18.79 -14.42
N ALA A 47 -0.32 18.27 -14.33
CA ALA A 47 0.88 18.92 -14.86
C ALA A 47 0.77 19.15 -16.38
N ASP A 48 0.35 18.13 -17.14
CA ASP A 48 0.17 18.23 -18.59
C ASP A 48 -0.87 19.30 -18.96
N ARG A 49 -2.03 19.31 -18.28
CA ARG A 49 -3.09 20.31 -18.50
C ARG A 49 -2.65 21.74 -18.20
N HIS A 50 -1.59 21.92 -17.42
CA HIS A 50 -1.03 23.23 -17.07
C HIS A 50 0.26 23.58 -17.82
N GLY A 51 0.60 22.84 -18.88
CA GLY A 51 1.78 23.13 -19.70
C GLY A 51 3.11 22.77 -19.04
N GLU A 52 3.10 21.82 -18.10
CA GLU A 52 4.29 21.30 -17.41
C GLU A 52 4.58 19.82 -17.75
N PRO A 53 4.69 19.42 -19.03
CA PRO A 53 4.80 18.00 -19.41
C PRO A 53 6.07 17.33 -18.91
N ALA A 54 7.17 18.09 -18.72
CA ALA A 54 8.40 17.56 -18.13
C ALA A 54 8.19 17.15 -16.66
N TRP A 55 7.35 17.86 -15.92
CA TRP A 55 6.97 17.48 -14.56
C TRP A 55 6.01 16.28 -14.57
N GLY A 56 5.03 16.29 -15.49
CA GLY A 56 4.15 15.13 -15.71
C GLY A 56 4.92 13.85 -16.03
N ALA A 57 5.99 13.94 -16.82
CA ALA A 57 6.88 12.80 -17.11
C ALA A 57 7.58 12.27 -15.85
N VAL A 58 8.15 13.14 -15.01
CA VAL A 58 8.77 12.72 -13.73
C VAL A 58 7.76 12.00 -12.86
N LEU A 59 6.55 12.54 -12.73
CA LEU A 59 5.50 11.95 -11.91
C LEU A 59 5.07 10.56 -12.42
N ARG A 60 4.87 10.39 -13.72
CA ARG A 60 4.54 9.10 -14.33
C ARG A 60 5.67 8.08 -14.15
N GLU A 61 6.91 8.48 -14.44
CA GLU A 61 8.07 7.59 -14.30
C GLU A 61 8.27 7.14 -12.84
N THR A 62 8.05 8.03 -11.86
CA THR A 62 8.07 7.64 -10.44
C THR A 62 6.93 6.69 -10.10
N ALA A 63 5.71 6.96 -10.57
CA ALA A 63 4.57 6.08 -10.36
C ALA A 63 4.81 4.68 -10.94
N ASP A 64 5.36 4.59 -12.15
CA ASP A 64 5.68 3.33 -12.81
C ASP A 64 6.77 2.55 -12.05
N ALA A 65 7.83 3.25 -11.59
CA ALA A 65 8.91 2.65 -10.81
C ALA A 65 8.43 2.09 -9.47
N TRP A 66 7.52 2.80 -8.78
CA TRP A 66 6.90 2.29 -7.55
C TRP A 66 5.94 1.15 -7.83
N ASN A 67 5.05 1.30 -8.82
CA ASN A 67 4.06 0.29 -9.19
C ASN A 67 4.69 -1.06 -9.56
N ALA A 68 5.83 -1.03 -10.27
CA ALA A 68 6.54 -2.22 -10.72
C ALA A 68 7.22 -3.00 -9.57
N ARG A 69 7.42 -2.38 -8.40
CA ARG A 69 8.09 -3.01 -7.24
C ARG A 69 7.14 -3.38 -6.11
N ILE A 70 5.83 -3.07 -6.21
CA ILE A 70 4.86 -3.39 -5.16
C ILE A 70 4.91 -4.88 -4.77
N GLU A 71 4.99 -5.78 -5.75
CA GLU A 71 5.07 -7.22 -5.47
C GLU A 71 6.37 -7.62 -4.77
N GLU A 72 7.49 -6.98 -5.10
CA GLU A 72 8.78 -7.23 -4.45
C GLU A 72 8.72 -6.88 -2.95
N TRP A 73 8.07 -5.76 -2.62
CA TRP A 73 7.97 -5.30 -1.24
C TRP A 73 6.87 -6.01 -0.44
N MET A 74 5.74 -6.30 -1.08
CA MET A 74 4.50 -6.59 -0.35
C MET A 74 3.89 -7.96 -0.62
N TYR A 75 4.33 -8.71 -1.65
CA TYR A 75 3.74 -10.01 -1.99
C TYR A 75 4.61 -11.16 -1.52
N VAL A 76 4.20 -11.83 -0.43
CA VAL A 76 4.94 -12.96 0.14
C VAL A 76 4.46 -14.28 -0.44
N ARG A 77 5.37 -15.25 -0.53
CA ARG A 77 5.14 -16.61 -1.03
C ARG A 77 5.68 -17.63 -0.04
N ASP A 78 5.22 -18.88 -0.18
CA ASP A 78 5.72 -20.03 0.59
C ASP A 78 5.75 -19.84 2.11
N THR A 79 4.79 -19.07 2.63
CA THR A 79 4.60 -18.90 4.07
C THR A 79 3.79 -20.07 4.63
N GLU A 80 3.77 -20.23 5.95
CA GLU A 80 2.87 -21.20 6.58
C GLU A 80 1.40 -20.90 6.25
N LEU A 81 1.02 -19.61 6.26
CA LEU A 81 -0.32 -19.17 5.94
C LEU A 81 -0.69 -19.47 4.48
N SER A 82 0.20 -19.22 3.52
CA SER A 82 -0.10 -19.49 2.10
C SER A 82 -0.30 -20.99 1.84
N ARG A 83 0.52 -21.84 2.47
CA ARG A 83 0.37 -23.30 2.43
C ARG A 83 -0.93 -23.77 3.06
N ARG A 84 -1.30 -23.23 4.23
CA ARG A 84 -2.54 -23.58 4.95
C ARG A 84 -3.80 -23.23 4.14
N VAL A 85 -3.82 -22.06 3.51
CA VAL A 85 -4.96 -21.60 2.69
C VAL A 85 -4.97 -22.27 1.30
N GLY A 86 -3.84 -22.82 0.85
CA GLY A 86 -3.70 -23.43 -0.47
C GLY A 86 -3.65 -22.38 -1.59
N VAL A 87 -2.77 -21.39 -1.42
CA VAL A 87 -2.48 -20.33 -2.41
C VAL A 87 -0.97 -20.13 -2.57
N ASP A 88 -0.55 -19.59 -3.72
CA ASP A 88 0.88 -19.38 -4.01
C ASP A 88 1.51 -18.24 -3.20
N GLY A 89 0.71 -17.34 -2.66
CA GLY A 89 1.15 -16.16 -1.93
C GLY A 89 0.03 -15.14 -1.71
N TYR A 90 0.32 -14.06 -0.98
CA TYR A 90 -0.64 -12.99 -0.68
C TYR A 90 0.08 -11.68 -0.38
N TYR A 91 -0.65 -10.56 -0.52
CA TYR A 91 -0.19 -9.27 -0.05
C TYR A 91 -0.30 -9.15 1.47
N VAL A 92 0.76 -8.67 2.11
CA VAL A 92 0.82 -8.40 3.55
C VAL A 92 0.29 -6.99 3.87
N ARG A 93 -0.05 -6.72 5.13
CA ARG A 93 -0.53 -5.39 5.57
C ARG A 93 0.54 -4.30 5.35
N VAL A 94 1.69 -4.48 5.99
CA VAL A 94 2.79 -3.52 6.05
C VAL A 94 4.10 -4.28 6.18
N ALA A 95 5.12 -3.86 5.45
CA ALA A 95 6.48 -4.42 5.52
C ALA A 95 7.46 -3.33 5.99
N PRO A 96 8.50 -3.69 6.78
CA PRO A 96 9.56 -2.76 7.15
C PRO A 96 10.21 -2.07 5.95
N ASP A 97 10.74 -0.86 6.13
CA ASP A 97 11.39 -0.07 5.07
C ASP A 97 12.68 -0.70 4.52
N ASP A 98 13.24 -1.67 5.25
CA ASP A 98 14.42 -2.45 4.91
C ASP A 98 14.10 -3.86 4.38
N VAL A 99 12.83 -4.17 4.08
CA VAL A 99 12.41 -5.53 3.66
C VAL A 99 13.14 -6.05 2.41
N ALA A 100 13.57 -5.15 1.52
CA ALA A 100 14.30 -5.52 0.31
C ALA A 100 15.80 -5.71 0.55
N ASP A 101 16.34 -5.27 1.70
CA ASP A 101 17.76 -5.40 2.01
C ASP A 101 18.14 -6.89 2.19
N ALA A 102 19.34 -7.27 1.75
CA ALA A 102 19.82 -8.65 1.90
C ALA A 102 19.92 -9.11 3.36
N ALA A 103 20.09 -8.15 4.29
CA ALA A 103 20.11 -8.38 5.73
C ALA A 103 19.29 -7.27 6.43
N PRO A 104 17.95 -7.40 6.50
CA PRO A 104 17.08 -6.38 7.09
C PRO A 104 17.39 -6.22 8.58
N ARG A 105 17.62 -4.98 9.04
CA ARG A 105 17.84 -4.64 10.45
C ARG A 105 16.60 -4.93 11.29
N SER A 106 15.42 -4.77 10.71
CA SER A 106 14.14 -5.13 11.33
C SER A 106 14.01 -6.63 11.61
N GLY A 107 14.84 -7.47 10.96
CA GLY A 107 14.69 -8.92 10.97
C GLY A 107 13.35 -9.39 10.40
N GLY A 108 12.61 -8.54 9.66
CA GLY A 108 11.27 -8.84 9.17
C GLY A 108 10.20 -8.88 10.27
N VAL A 109 10.37 -8.11 11.34
CA VAL A 109 9.41 -8.02 12.46
C VAL A 109 8.80 -6.61 12.50
N ILE A 110 7.51 -6.54 12.77
CA ILE A 110 6.77 -5.30 13.03
C ILE A 110 6.15 -5.33 14.42
N THR A 111 5.87 -4.15 14.98
CA THR A 111 5.08 -4.01 16.20
C THR A 111 3.60 -4.15 15.87
N ILE A 112 2.83 -4.72 16.80
CA ILE A 112 1.38 -4.73 16.78
C ILE A 112 0.91 -3.81 17.91
N LYS A 113 0.23 -2.72 17.56
CA LYS A 113 -0.31 -1.78 18.55
C LYS A 113 -1.42 -2.45 19.36
N ASN A 114 -1.62 -1.92 20.57
CA ASN A 114 -2.73 -2.30 21.45
C ASN A 114 -2.72 -3.76 21.92
N ARG A 115 -1.53 -4.37 21.93
CA ARG A 115 -1.26 -5.71 22.43
C ARG A 115 -0.14 -5.67 23.47
N ASP A 116 -0.19 -6.60 24.42
CA ASP A 116 0.78 -6.74 25.50
C ASP A 116 1.76 -7.90 25.27
N GLY A 117 2.95 -7.79 25.87
CA GLY A 117 3.96 -8.85 25.90
C GLY A 117 4.35 -9.35 24.50
N ASP A 118 4.38 -10.67 24.35
CA ASP A 118 4.78 -11.33 23.09
C ASP A 118 3.81 -11.07 21.94
N GLN A 119 2.56 -10.66 22.22
CA GLN A 119 1.58 -10.32 21.18
C GLN A 119 1.83 -8.96 20.53
N ALA A 120 2.69 -8.13 21.12
CA ALA A 120 3.05 -6.81 20.61
C ALA A 120 4.00 -6.86 19.40
N TRP A 121 4.41 -8.04 18.95
CA TRP A 121 5.34 -8.23 17.83
C TRP A 121 4.88 -9.37 16.92
N ALA A 122 5.11 -9.21 15.62
CA ALA A 122 4.81 -10.24 14.64
C ALA A 122 5.77 -10.18 13.44
N ARG A 123 5.94 -11.32 12.76
CA ARG A 123 6.56 -11.32 11.44
C ARG A 123 5.63 -10.59 10.49
N TYR A 124 6.15 -9.62 9.74
CA TYR A 124 5.33 -8.83 8.82
C TYR A 124 4.59 -9.71 7.79
N ALA A 125 5.27 -10.79 7.37
CA ALA A 125 4.73 -11.80 6.46
C ALA A 125 3.51 -12.56 6.99
N GLU A 126 3.24 -12.55 8.29
CA GLU A 126 2.07 -13.19 8.91
C GLU A 126 0.88 -12.25 9.04
N ILE A 127 1.05 -10.94 8.81
CA ILE A 127 0.01 -9.94 9.04
C ILE A 127 -0.64 -9.56 7.71
N VAL A 128 -1.94 -9.82 7.62
CA VAL A 128 -2.77 -9.61 6.44
C VAL A 128 -3.84 -8.58 6.78
N SER A 129 -4.25 -7.81 5.77
CA SER A 129 -5.28 -6.78 5.90
C SER A 129 -6.13 -6.69 4.62
N PRO A 130 -7.42 -6.31 4.70
CA PRO A 130 -8.23 -5.96 3.53
C PRO A 130 -7.67 -4.75 2.74
N ASP A 131 -6.70 -4.02 3.29
CA ASP A 131 -5.95 -2.93 2.63
C ASP A 131 -5.47 -3.28 1.22
N ALA A 132 -5.16 -4.56 0.96
CA ALA A 132 -4.73 -5.02 -0.36
C ALA A 132 -5.77 -4.78 -1.47
N LEU A 133 -7.05 -4.65 -1.13
CA LEU A 133 -8.11 -4.31 -2.08
C LEU A 133 -7.94 -2.90 -2.67
N ALA A 134 -7.14 -2.04 -2.04
CA ALA A 134 -6.78 -0.73 -2.57
C ALA A 134 -6.10 -0.83 -3.95
N LEU A 135 -5.32 -1.88 -4.21
CA LEU A 135 -4.69 -2.09 -5.51
C LEU A 135 -5.72 -2.19 -6.64
N VAL A 136 -6.89 -2.78 -6.36
CA VAL A 136 -8.00 -2.81 -7.32
C VAL A 136 -8.78 -1.50 -7.27
N ARG A 137 -9.10 -0.99 -6.07
CA ARG A 137 -9.91 0.23 -5.88
C ARG A 137 -9.31 1.46 -6.57
N PHE A 138 -7.99 1.57 -6.57
CA PHE A 138 -7.24 2.66 -7.20
C PHE A 138 -6.74 2.33 -8.62
N GLY A 139 -7.15 1.19 -9.19
CA GLY A 139 -6.91 0.86 -10.60
C GLY A 139 -5.49 0.36 -10.91
N LEU A 140 -4.73 -0.14 -9.94
CA LEU A 140 -3.38 -0.66 -10.18
C LEU A 140 -3.36 -2.13 -10.59
N ARG A 141 -4.33 -2.94 -10.15
CA ARG A 141 -4.40 -4.37 -10.44
C ARG A 141 -5.79 -4.76 -10.92
N ASP A 142 -5.84 -5.74 -11.81
CA ASP A 142 -7.09 -6.36 -12.24
C ASP A 142 -7.72 -7.10 -11.04
N PRO A 143 -9.04 -7.01 -10.81
CA PRO A 143 -9.71 -7.75 -9.74
C PRO A 143 -9.55 -9.28 -9.85
N ASN A 144 -9.28 -9.80 -11.04
CA ASN A 144 -9.06 -11.22 -11.31
C ASN A 144 -7.57 -11.58 -11.42
N ASP A 145 -6.64 -10.67 -11.13
CA ASP A 145 -5.23 -11.03 -10.98
C ASP A 145 -5.09 -12.12 -9.92
N LEU A 146 -4.37 -13.20 -10.22
CA LEU A 146 -4.24 -14.35 -9.32
C LEU A 146 -3.66 -13.95 -7.96
N ARG A 147 -2.78 -12.94 -7.90
CA ARG A 147 -2.25 -12.40 -6.63
C ARG A 147 -3.35 -11.78 -5.79
N ILE A 148 -4.25 -11.02 -6.42
CA ILE A 148 -5.41 -10.41 -5.76
C ILE A 148 -6.37 -11.49 -5.28
N VAL A 149 -6.77 -12.42 -6.16
CA VAL A 149 -7.69 -13.52 -5.81
C VAL A 149 -7.14 -14.37 -4.67
N ASN A 150 -5.85 -14.73 -4.71
CA ASN A 150 -5.19 -15.45 -3.63
C ASN A 150 -5.20 -14.65 -2.31
N THR A 151 -4.92 -13.35 -2.38
CA THR A 151 -4.96 -12.47 -1.20
C THR A 151 -6.37 -12.37 -0.62
N VAL A 152 -7.40 -12.28 -1.46
CA VAL A 152 -8.80 -12.28 -1.02
C VAL A 152 -9.16 -13.55 -0.26
N ARG A 153 -8.71 -14.72 -0.72
CA ARG A 153 -8.91 -15.99 -0.01
C ARG A 153 -8.23 -15.98 1.35
N VAL A 154 -7.01 -15.43 1.45
CA VAL A 154 -6.29 -15.34 2.73
C VAL A 154 -6.94 -14.34 3.69
N ILE A 155 -7.40 -13.19 3.17
CA ILE A 155 -8.20 -12.21 3.94
C ILE A 155 -9.43 -12.88 4.52
N ASP A 156 -10.19 -13.63 3.71
CA ASP A 156 -11.44 -14.24 4.15
C ASP A 156 -11.22 -15.38 5.15
N GLU A 157 -10.17 -16.19 4.98
CA GLU A 157 -9.83 -17.24 5.94
C GLU A 157 -9.36 -16.66 7.28
N THR A 158 -8.66 -15.53 7.26
CA THR A 158 -7.96 -15.02 8.44
C THR A 158 -8.76 -13.96 9.20
N LEU A 159 -9.54 -13.14 8.48
CA LEU A 159 -10.13 -11.91 9.02
C LEU A 159 -11.65 -11.86 8.94
N ARG A 160 -12.30 -12.77 8.21
CA ARG A 160 -13.76 -12.76 8.13
C ARG A 160 -14.35 -13.43 9.35
N THR A 161 -15.33 -12.77 9.94
CA THR A 161 -16.23 -13.36 10.93
C THR A 161 -17.68 -13.24 10.44
N HIS A 162 -18.57 -14.03 11.02
CA HIS A 162 -20.01 -13.95 10.76
C HIS A 162 -20.71 -13.43 12.00
N THR A 163 -21.38 -12.30 11.86
CA THR A 163 -22.27 -11.76 12.89
C THR A 163 -23.71 -12.14 12.57
N ALA A 164 -24.63 -11.87 13.50
CA ALA A 164 -26.08 -11.99 13.30
C ALA A 164 -26.60 -11.09 12.16
N THR A 165 -25.82 -10.08 11.76
CA THR A 165 -26.15 -9.13 10.68
C THR A 165 -25.43 -9.42 9.36
N GLY A 166 -24.54 -10.42 9.31
CA GLY A 166 -23.85 -10.87 8.10
C GLY A 166 -22.32 -10.96 8.25
N PRO A 167 -21.58 -11.20 7.16
CA PRO A 167 -20.12 -11.25 7.19
C PRO A 167 -19.51 -9.88 7.48
N ALA A 168 -18.49 -9.86 8.33
CA ALA A 168 -17.71 -8.67 8.67
C ALA A 168 -16.22 -9.01 8.73
N TRP A 169 -15.34 -8.02 8.62
CA TRP A 169 -13.89 -8.21 8.61
C TRP A 169 -13.20 -7.35 9.66
N TYR A 170 -12.18 -7.90 10.32
CA TYR A 170 -11.23 -7.12 11.12
C TYR A 170 -10.28 -6.33 10.22
N ARG A 171 -9.64 -5.30 10.79
CA ARG A 171 -8.62 -4.49 10.10
C ARG A 171 -7.43 -5.35 9.68
N TYR A 172 -6.92 -6.17 10.59
CA TYR A 172 -5.84 -7.12 10.36
C TYR A 172 -5.80 -8.15 11.50
N ASN A 173 -5.07 -9.25 11.32
CA ASN A 173 -4.99 -10.29 12.35
C ASN A 173 -4.13 -9.84 13.53
N ARG A 174 -4.52 -10.21 14.75
CA ARG A 174 -3.93 -9.76 16.02
C ARG A 174 -4.18 -8.28 16.35
N ASP A 175 -5.08 -7.62 15.64
CA ASP A 175 -5.56 -6.30 15.99
C ASP A 175 -6.04 -6.23 17.45
N GLY A 176 -5.57 -5.24 18.20
CA GLY A 176 -5.90 -5.03 19.61
C GLY A 176 -6.78 -3.81 19.88
N TYR A 177 -7.21 -3.08 18.85
CA TYR A 177 -7.98 -1.85 19.01
C TYR A 177 -9.48 -2.12 19.13
N GLY A 178 -9.91 -2.49 20.33
CA GLY A 178 -11.32 -2.74 20.63
C GLY A 178 -11.49 -3.26 22.05
N GLU A 179 -12.72 -3.59 22.43
CA GLU A 179 -13.06 -4.11 23.76
C GLU A 179 -12.21 -5.33 24.14
N LYS A 180 -12.06 -5.55 25.45
CA LYS A 180 -11.45 -6.75 26.00
C LYS A 180 -12.28 -7.99 25.66
N GLU A 181 -11.72 -9.18 25.87
CA GLU A 181 -12.42 -10.46 25.63
C GLU A 181 -13.69 -10.60 26.49
N ASP A 182 -13.70 -10.04 27.69
CA ASP A 182 -14.83 -10.03 28.62
C ASP A 182 -15.85 -8.92 28.34
N GLY A 183 -15.67 -8.15 27.26
CA GLY A 183 -16.53 -7.02 26.88
C GLY A 183 -16.19 -5.70 27.57
N ALA A 184 -15.21 -5.67 28.48
CA ALA A 184 -14.81 -4.43 29.13
C ALA A 184 -14.28 -3.41 28.10
N PRO A 185 -14.50 -2.10 28.32
CA PRO A 185 -14.07 -1.06 27.40
C PRO A 185 -12.56 -1.08 27.11
N PHE A 186 -12.19 -0.63 25.91
CA PHE A 186 -10.81 -0.43 25.52
C PHE A 186 -10.11 0.62 26.39
N ASP A 187 -8.92 0.30 26.91
CA ASP A 187 -8.12 1.16 27.79
C ASP A 187 -6.69 1.42 27.25
N GLY A 188 -6.42 1.02 26.01
CA GLY A 188 -5.09 1.03 25.39
C GLY A 188 -4.68 -0.33 24.85
N THR A 189 -5.23 -1.43 25.38
CA THR A 189 -5.06 -2.78 24.83
C THR A 189 -6.39 -3.52 24.73
N GLY A 190 -6.50 -4.54 23.89
CA GLY A 190 -7.75 -5.28 23.74
C GLY A 190 -7.77 -6.23 22.56
N VAL A 191 -8.96 -6.42 22.00
CA VAL A 191 -9.20 -7.21 20.80
C VAL A 191 -9.97 -6.34 19.81
N GLY A 192 -9.35 -6.08 18.66
CA GLY A 192 -10.02 -5.36 17.58
C GLY A 192 -11.27 -6.09 17.12
N ARG A 193 -12.29 -5.34 16.72
CA ARG A 193 -13.59 -5.88 16.29
C ARG A 193 -13.81 -5.64 14.80
N PRO A 194 -14.76 -6.33 14.15
CA PRO A 194 -15.01 -6.14 12.73
C PRO A 194 -15.56 -4.74 12.40
N TRP A 195 -15.21 -4.22 11.23
CA TRP A 195 -15.57 -2.87 10.79
C TRP A 195 -16.62 -2.93 9.67
N PRO A 196 -17.80 -2.31 9.81
CA PRO A 196 -18.80 -2.20 8.73
C PRO A 196 -18.23 -1.55 7.45
N LEU A 197 -17.29 -0.62 7.61
CA LEU A 197 -16.52 0.00 6.54
C LEU A 197 -15.91 -1.04 5.59
N LEU A 198 -15.33 -2.11 6.14
CA LEU A 198 -14.58 -3.11 5.36
C LEU A 198 -15.51 -4.03 4.57
N ALA A 199 -16.77 -4.21 4.99
CA ALA A 199 -17.80 -4.81 4.14
C ALA A 199 -18.07 -3.95 2.90
N GLY A 200 -18.06 -2.62 3.05
CA GLY A 200 -18.17 -1.66 1.95
C GLY A 200 -16.97 -1.72 0.99
N GLU A 201 -15.74 -1.77 1.52
CA GLU A 201 -14.54 -1.90 0.69
C GLU A 201 -14.50 -3.24 -0.06
N ARG A 202 -14.87 -4.34 0.61
CA ARG A 202 -15.07 -5.66 -0.03
C ARG A 202 -16.10 -5.56 -1.15
N ALA A 203 -17.24 -4.92 -0.92
CA ALA A 203 -18.30 -4.79 -1.92
C ALA A 203 -17.84 -4.08 -3.20
N HIS A 204 -16.98 -3.06 -3.08
CA HIS A 204 -16.40 -2.42 -4.26
C HIS A 204 -15.49 -3.38 -5.05
N TYR A 205 -14.69 -4.19 -4.37
CA TYR A 205 -13.91 -5.25 -5.02
C TYR A 205 -14.83 -6.26 -5.73
N GLU A 206 -15.90 -6.74 -5.07
CA GLU A 206 -16.85 -7.68 -5.65
C GLU A 206 -17.53 -7.09 -6.91
N LEU A 207 -17.91 -5.82 -6.86
CA LEU A 207 -18.44 -5.10 -8.01
C LEU A 207 -17.43 -5.02 -9.16
N ALA A 208 -16.18 -4.64 -8.88
CA ALA A 208 -15.12 -4.61 -9.89
C ALA A 208 -14.85 -5.99 -10.49
N ALA A 209 -14.96 -7.04 -9.70
CA ALA A 209 -14.80 -8.43 -10.12
C ALA A 209 -16.04 -9.01 -10.83
N GLY A 210 -17.04 -8.18 -11.16
CA GLY A 210 -18.22 -8.57 -11.92
C GLY A 210 -19.28 -9.33 -11.11
N ARG A 211 -19.31 -9.15 -9.78
CA ARG A 211 -20.26 -9.81 -8.87
C ARG A 211 -21.16 -8.80 -8.14
N PRO A 212 -22.00 -8.03 -8.87
CA PRO A 212 -22.83 -6.96 -8.30
C PRO A 212 -23.86 -7.44 -7.27
N GLU A 213 -24.32 -8.68 -7.38
CA GLU A 213 -25.20 -9.32 -6.42
C GLU A 213 -24.54 -9.48 -5.04
N VAL A 214 -23.27 -9.86 -4.98
CA VAL A 214 -22.51 -9.96 -3.73
C VAL A 214 -22.28 -8.58 -3.15
N ALA A 215 -21.93 -7.60 -3.98
CA ALA A 215 -21.78 -6.20 -3.55
C ALA A 215 -23.09 -5.64 -2.97
N THR A 216 -24.24 -5.99 -3.55
CA THR A 216 -25.57 -5.59 -3.05
C THR A 216 -25.90 -6.25 -1.70
N GLN A 217 -25.52 -7.53 -1.52
CA GLN A 217 -25.68 -8.21 -0.23
C GLN A 217 -24.85 -7.53 0.86
N LEU A 218 -23.60 -7.16 0.58
CA LEU A 218 -22.72 -6.47 1.52
C LEU A 218 -23.20 -5.05 1.85
N LEU A 219 -23.80 -4.33 0.88
CA LEU A 219 -24.52 -3.09 1.19
C LEU A 219 -25.65 -3.34 2.20
N GLY A 220 -26.36 -4.45 2.08
CA GLY A 220 -27.38 -4.89 3.04
C GLY A 220 -26.81 -5.16 4.44
N VAL A 221 -25.61 -5.77 4.52
CA VAL A 221 -24.90 -5.99 5.79
C VAL A 221 -24.58 -4.66 6.48
N MET A 222 -24.02 -3.69 5.74
CA MET A 222 -23.76 -2.35 6.29
C MET A 222 -25.05 -1.73 6.86
N ARG A 223 -26.17 -1.81 6.15
CA ARG A 223 -27.47 -1.31 6.64
C ARG A 223 -27.93 -2.02 7.91
N ALA A 224 -27.77 -3.33 7.99
CA ALA A 224 -28.18 -4.11 9.15
C ALA A 224 -27.34 -3.77 10.41
N GLN A 225 -26.11 -3.31 10.22
CA GLN A 225 -25.19 -2.88 11.27
C GLN A 225 -25.37 -1.42 11.73
N ALA A 226 -26.20 -0.64 11.04
CA ALA A 226 -26.55 0.70 11.47
C ALA A 226 -27.43 0.67 12.74
N SER A 227 -27.39 1.76 13.52
CA SER A 227 -28.36 1.99 14.60
C SER A 227 -29.77 2.27 14.06
N ASP A 228 -30.77 2.31 14.94
CA ASP A 228 -32.15 2.68 14.58
C ASP A 228 -32.25 4.08 13.94
N GLY A 229 -31.32 4.98 14.28
CA GLY A 229 -31.19 6.31 13.68
C GLY A 229 -30.42 6.33 12.36
N GLY A 230 -29.99 5.17 11.84
CA GLY A 230 -29.22 5.06 10.60
C GLY A 230 -27.74 5.37 10.74
N MET A 231 -27.19 5.42 11.96
CA MET A 231 -25.78 5.71 12.19
C MET A 231 -24.95 4.43 12.04
N LEU A 232 -24.02 4.41 11.07
CA LEU A 232 -23.00 3.37 10.95
C LEU A 232 -21.88 3.56 11.98
N PRO A 233 -21.56 2.53 12.79
CA PRO A 233 -20.46 2.57 13.72
C PRO A 233 -19.11 2.31 13.04
N GLU A 234 -18.04 2.59 13.77
CA GLU A 234 -16.68 2.18 13.43
C GLU A 234 -16.52 0.66 13.50
N GLN A 235 -17.00 0.06 14.60
CA GLN A 235 -16.84 -1.35 14.93
C GLN A 235 -18.18 -1.98 15.32
N VAL A 236 -18.32 -3.27 15.08
CA VAL A 236 -19.47 -4.07 15.53
C VAL A 236 -19.03 -5.23 16.40
N TRP A 237 -19.85 -5.60 17.39
CA TRP A 237 -19.58 -6.73 18.28
C TRP A 237 -19.79 -8.05 17.53
N ASP A 238 -18.90 -9.01 17.75
CA ASP A 238 -18.87 -10.28 17.05
C ASP A 238 -18.88 -11.50 17.99
N GLY A 239 -18.85 -11.26 19.30
CA GLY A 239 -19.01 -12.28 20.33
C GLY A 239 -20.47 -12.55 20.71
N PRO A 240 -20.72 -13.43 21.68
CA PRO A 240 -22.04 -13.60 22.30
C PRO A 240 -22.56 -12.29 22.89
N ASP A 241 -23.87 -12.11 22.96
CA ASP A 241 -24.47 -10.91 23.55
C ASP A 241 -24.04 -10.76 25.02
N LEU A 242 -23.62 -9.54 25.39
CA LEU A 242 -23.24 -9.12 26.74
C LEU A 242 -24.06 -7.88 27.13
N PRO A 243 -25.31 -8.06 27.58
CA PRO A 243 -26.23 -6.95 27.89
C PRO A 243 -25.69 -5.97 28.93
N GLU A 244 -24.87 -6.42 29.87
CA GLU A 244 -24.22 -5.60 30.90
C GLU A 244 -23.26 -4.54 30.33
N PHE A 245 -22.77 -4.75 29.11
CA PHE A 245 -21.91 -3.83 28.37
C PHE A 245 -22.61 -3.22 27.14
N GLU A 246 -23.92 -3.48 26.98
CA GLU A 246 -24.70 -3.07 25.80
C GLU A 246 -24.14 -3.64 24.47
N LEU A 247 -23.39 -4.74 24.54
CA LEU A 247 -22.80 -5.38 23.37
C LEU A 247 -23.73 -6.46 22.85
N VAL A 248 -24.20 -6.30 21.62
CA VAL A 248 -25.09 -7.24 20.92
C VAL A 248 -24.45 -7.64 19.61
N ASN A 249 -24.44 -8.93 19.30
CA ASN A 249 -23.78 -9.45 18.11
C ASN A 249 -24.31 -8.77 16.84
N GLY A 250 -23.40 -8.22 16.04
CA GLY A 250 -23.70 -7.48 14.81
C GLY A 250 -24.18 -6.03 15.03
N ARG A 251 -24.15 -5.51 16.25
CA ARG A 251 -24.43 -4.11 16.60
C ARG A 251 -23.16 -3.37 16.99
N ALA A 252 -23.26 -2.04 17.09
CA ALA A 252 -22.15 -1.17 17.45
C ALA A 252 -21.49 -1.60 18.76
N THR A 253 -20.16 -1.45 18.83
CA THR A 253 -19.42 -1.53 20.09
C THR A 253 -19.36 -0.16 20.78
N GLY A 254 -18.49 0.00 21.80
CA GLY A 254 -18.20 1.29 22.42
C GLY A 254 -17.32 2.23 21.58
N GLY A 255 -16.88 1.79 20.40
CA GLY A 255 -16.15 2.61 19.43
C GLY A 255 -16.98 3.76 18.83
N ALA A 256 -16.37 4.54 17.94
CA ALA A 256 -17.02 5.74 17.41
C ALA A 256 -18.31 5.41 16.62
N MET A 257 -19.41 6.08 16.95
CA MET A 257 -20.65 6.04 16.17
C MET A 257 -21.36 7.42 16.23
N PRO A 258 -21.62 8.09 15.08
CA PRO A 258 -21.33 7.65 13.71
C PRO A 258 -19.85 7.77 13.33
N LEU A 259 -19.34 6.79 12.55
CA LEU A 259 -18.08 6.96 11.82
C LEU A 259 -18.36 7.58 10.45
N VAL A 260 -17.88 8.81 10.22
CA VAL A 260 -18.08 9.54 8.95
C VAL A 260 -17.51 8.75 7.76
N TRP A 261 -16.38 8.06 7.95
CA TRP A 261 -15.77 7.23 6.91
C TRP A 261 -16.68 6.05 6.50
N ALA A 262 -17.28 5.32 7.45
CA ALA A 262 -18.23 4.25 7.12
C ALA A 262 -19.44 4.76 6.32
N HIS A 263 -19.94 5.96 6.65
CA HIS A 263 -21.02 6.60 5.90
C HIS A 263 -20.59 7.02 4.49
N ALA A 264 -19.38 7.56 4.34
CA ALA A 264 -18.84 7.91 3.04
C ALA A 264 -18.67 6.65 2.18
N GLU A 265 -18.16 5.55 2.74
CA GLU A 265 -18.03 4.29 2.01
C GLU A 265 -19.39 3.72 1.60
N TYR A 266 -20.38 3.77 2.47
CA TYR A 266 -21.75 3.40 2.15
C TYR A 266 -22.31 4.23 0.98
N ALA A 267 -22.16 5.56 1.02
CA ALA A 267 -22.64 6.44 -0.05
C ALA A 267 -21.93 6.17 -1.38
N LYS A 268 -20.61 5.95 -1.36
CA LYS A 268 -19.83 5.57 -2.53
C LYS A 268 -20.25 4.20 -3.08
N LEU A 269 -20.58 3.24 -2.23
CA LEU A 269 -21.06 1.92 -2.66
C LEU A 269 -22.45 2.01 -3.31
N VAL A 270 -23.38 2.76 -2.72
CA VAL A 270 -24.70 3.02 -3.33
C VAL A 270 -24.52 3.63 -4.72
N ARG A 271 -23.64 4.63 -4.85
CA ARG A 271 -23.38 5.25 -6.14
C ARG A 271 -22.71 4.29 -7.13
N SER A 272 -21.77 3.48 -6.66
CA SER A 272 -21.06 2.50 -7.50
C SER A 272 -22.00 1.41 -8.04
N LEU A 273 -22.92 0.91 -7.20
CA LEU A 273 -23.93 -0.06 -7.61
C LEU A 273 -24.90 0.52 -8.64
N HIS A 274 -25.31 1.79 -8.48
CA HIS A 274 -26.12 2.49 -9.48
C HIS A 274 -25.38 2.61 -10.82
N ASP A 275 -24.10 2.97 -10.80
CA ASP A 275 -23.30 3.18 -12.01
C ASP A 275 -22.78 1.88 -12.63
N GLY A 276 -22.92 0.73 -11.94
CA GLY A 276 -22.41 -0.58 -12.38
C GLY A 276 -20.88 -0.68 -12.37
N ARG A 277 -20.19 0.26 -11.71
CA ARG A 277 -18.72 0.34 -11.61
C ARG A 277 -18.31 1.10 -10.36
N ILE A 278 -17.07 0.92 -9.91
CA ILE A 278 -16.53 1.72 -8.80
C ILE A 278 -16.57 3.21 -9.17
N PHE A 279 -17.30 3.99 -8.38
CA PHE A 279 -17.54 5.42 -8.61
C PHE A 279 -16.27 6.27 -8.48
N ASP A 280 -15.47 5.99 -7.46
CA ASP A 280 -14.31 6.80 -7.04
C ASP A 280 -12.96 6.23 -7.50
N MET A 281 -12.94 5.25 -8.42
CA MET A 281 -11.69 4.76 -9.02
C MET A 281 -11.09 5.86 -9.92
N PRO A 282 -9.83 6.28 -9.70
CA PRO A 282 -9.14 7.14 -10.65
C PRO A 282 -8.94 6.40 -11.97
N GLN A 283 -9.35 7.04 -13.08
CA GLN A 283 -9.38 6.38 -14.39
C GLN A 283 -7.98 6.13 -14.97
N GLN A 284 -7.06 7.08 -14.80
CA GLN A 284 -5.74 7.04 -15.44
C GLN A 284 -4.87 5.85 -14.97
N PRO A 285 -4.79 5.50 -13.66
CA PRO A 285 -4.14 4.26 -13.23
C PRO A 285 -4.75 2.99 -13.85
N TYR A 286 -6.08 2.88 -13.89
CA TYR A 286 -6.76 1.71 -14.47
C TYR A 286 -6.46 1.55 -15.96
N GLU A 287 -6.51 2.64 -16.72
CA GLU A 287 -6.12 2.65 -18.14
C GLU A 287 -4.67 2.21 -18.30
N ARG A 288 -3.76 2.81 -17.52
CA ARG A 288 -2.32 2.58 -17.63
C ARG A 288 -1.90 1.16 -17.23
N TYR A 289 -2.33 0.68 -16.06
CA TYR A 289 -1.78 -0.55 -15.47
C TYR A 289 -2.64 -1.78 -15.71
N VAL A 290 -3.95 -1.63 -15.87
CA VAL A 290 -4.84 -2.78 -16.08
C VAL A 290 -5.16 -2.97 -17.57
N ARG A 291 -5.58 -1.92 -18.27
CA ARG A 291 -5.96 -2.02 -19.69
C ARG A 291 -4.76 -2.06 -20.64
N GLU A 292 -3.86 -1.09 -20.51
CA GLU A 292 -2.68 -0.95 -21.37
C GLU A 292 -1.49 -1.77 -20.89
N ARG A 293 -1.49 -2.16 -19.60
CA ARG A 293 -0.42 -2.95 -18.96
C ARG A 293 0.95 -2.32 -19.17
N VAL A 294 1.03 -1.00 -19.01
CA VAL A 294 2.28 -0.26 -19.11
C VAL A 294 3.25 -0.77 -18.05
N GLY A 295 4.39 -1.29 -18.51
CA GLY A 295 5.50 -1.71 -17.67
C GLY A 295 6.39 -0.54 -17.26
N CYS A 296 7.51 -0.85 -16.63
CA CYS A 296 8.51 0.13 -16.23
C CYS A 296 9.91 -0.32 -16.67
N ASP A 297 10.63 0.54 -17.36
CA ASP A 297 12.03 0.35 -17.78
C ASP A 297 13.01 1.12 -16.88
N LEU A 298 12.53 1.49 -15.68
CA LEU A 298 13.24 2.33 -14.73
C LEU A 298 13.25 1.67 -13.34
N THR A 299 14.42 1.67 -12.71
CA THR A 299 14.55 1.41 -11.28
C THR A 299 14.95 2.69 -10.59
N LEU A 300 14.13 3.12 -9.63
CA LEU A 300 14.42 4.28 -8.79
C LEU A 300 15.20 3.84 -7.56
N TRP A 301 16.30 4.53 -7.28
CA TRP A 301 17.05 4.42 -6.04
C TRP A 301 17.03 5.78 -5.32
N ALA A 302 16.67 5.78 -4.04
CA ALA A 302 16.79 6.93 -3.16
C ALA A 302 17.27 6.48 -1.78
N GLY A 303 17.82 7.40 -0.98
CA GLY A 303 18.27 7.08 0.37
C GLY A 303 17.18 6.48 1.27
N HIS A 304 15.93 6.92 1.09
CA HIS A 304 14.73 6.44 1.80
C HIS A 304 13.98 5.31 1.07
N CYS A 305 14.41 4.94 -0.14
CA CYS A 305 13.79 3.90 -0.96
C CYS A 305 14.90 3.18 -1.74
N ARG A 306 15.65 2.35 -1.02
CA ARG A 306 16.81 1.68 -1.59
C ARG A 306 16.37 0.59 -2.57
N ALA A 307 17.18 0.39 -3.59
CA ALA A 307 17.01 -0.69 -4.57
C ALA A 307 18.32 -1.49 -4.59
N PRO A 308 18.43 -2.59 -3.82
CA PRO A 308 19.66 -3.40 -3.82
C PRO A 308 19.81 -4.19 -5.11
N SER A 309 18.73 -4.36 -5.88
CA SER A 309 18.77 -4.96 -7.20
C SER A 309 17.86 -4.22 -8.18
N MET A 310 18.06 -4.49 -9.47
CA MET A 310 17.24 -3.99 -10.56
C MET A 310 17.10 -5.04 -11.68
N PRO A 311 15.98 -5.05 -12.43
CA PRO A 311 15.86 -5.88 -13.62
C PRO A 311 16.88 -5.49 -14.70
N VAL A 312 17.35 -6.48 -15.45
CA VAL A 312 18.14 -6.28 -16.66
C VAL A 312 17.37 -5.47 -17.70
N GLY A 313 18.06 -4.58 -18.39
CA GLY A 313 17.44 -3.68 -19.37
C GLY A 313 16.85 -2.40 -18.77
N ASN A 314 16.71 -2.29 -17.44
CA ASN A 314 16.27 -1.05 -16.82
C ASN A 314 17.38 0.01 -16.80
N ARG A 315 16.94 1.28 -16.81
CA ARG A 315 17.73 2.45 -16.43
C ARG A 315 17.72 2.59 -14.92
N LEU A 316 18.86 2.89 -14.30
CA LEU A 316 18.94 3.22 -12.87
C LEU A 316 18.86 4.74 -12.70
N ARG A 317 17.86 5.21 -11.98
CA ARG A 317 17.73 6.63 -11.59
C ARG A 317 18.07 6.80 -10.12
N ILE A 318 19.03 7.66 -9.85
CA ILE A 318 19.40 8.08 -8.49
C ILE A 318 18.62 9.35 -8.16
N GLN A 319 17.88 9.34 -7.06
CA GLN A 319 17.17 10.50 -6.53
C GLN A 319 17.82 11.01 -5.24
N THR A 320 18.11 12.32 -5.19
CA THR A 320 18.72 12.99 -4.05
C THR A 320 17.95 14.26 -3.63
N PRO A 321 18.07 14.71 -2.37
CA PRO A 321 17.39 15.91 -1.90
C PRO A 321 18.00 17.23 -2.41
N GLY A 322 19.19 17.18 -3.01
CA GLY A 322 19.95 18.34 -3.46
C GLY A 322 20.85 18.03 -4.64
N ASP A 323 21.50 19.09 -5.12
CA ASP A 323 22.42 19.05 -6.26
C ASP A 323 23.63 18.16 -5.94
N VAL A 324 23.80 17.10 -6.73
CA VAL A 324 24.88 16.13 -6.59
C VAL A 324 25.47 15.77 -7.94
N THR A 325 26.76 15.45 -7.93
CA THR A 325 27.39 14.62 -8.95
C THR A 325 27.37 13.17 -8.50
N VAL A 326 26.91 12.27 -9.37
CA VAL A 326 26.99 10.82 -9.16
C VAL A 326 28.19 10.29 -9.93
N ARG A 327 29.14 9.68 -9.23
CA ARG A 327 30.20 8.88 -9.85
C ARG A 327 29.79 7.43 -9.75
N TRP A 328 29.75 6.74 -10.88
CA TRP A 328 29.33 5.34 -10.94
C TRP A 328 30.21 4.52 -11.87
N VAL A 329 30.19 3.20 -11.66
CA VAL A 329 30.87 2.20 -12.49
C VAL A 329 29.98 0.96 -12.60
N GLY A 330 29.96 0.33 -13.77
CA GLY A 330 29.21 -0.90 -14.02
C GLY A 330 29.93 -1.81 -15.03
N GLY A 331 29.85 -3.13 -14.80
CA GLY A 331 30.31 -4.13 -15.76
C GLY A 331 31.80 -4.09 -16.12
N GLY A 332 32.67 -3.61 -15.21
CA GLY A 332 34.12 -3.51 -15.43
C GLY A 332 34.58 -2.30 -16.25
N SER A 333 33.69 -1.34 -16.52
CA SER A 333 34.01 -0.10 -17.24
C SER A 333 34.80 0.90 -16.37
N ALA A 334 35.33 1.97 -16.97
CA ALA A 334 35.88 3.09 -16.21
C ALA A 334 34.74 3.86 -15.49
N PRO A 335 35.02 4.50 -14.33
CA PRO A 335 34.02 5.33 -13.66
C PRO A 335 33.55 6.50 -14.53
N VAL A 336 32.25 6.79 -14.48
CA VAL A 336 31.59 7.89 -15.18
C VAL A 336 30.96 8.82 -14.15
N GLU A 337 31.05 10.13 -14.39
CA GLU A 337 30.40 11.15 -13.57
C GLU A 337 29.22 11.76 -14.33
N VAL A 338 28.08 11.87 -13.63
CA VAL A 338 26.84 12.42 -14.17
C VAL A 338 26.27 13.41 -13.17
N HIS A 339 25.94 14.61 -13.63
CA HIS A 339 25.33 15.64 -12.78
C HIS A 339 23.81 15.45 -12.72
N GLY A 340 23.25 15.62 -11.52
CA GLY A 340 21.80 15.56 -11.34
C GLY A 340 21.07 16.72 -12.02
N ARG A 341 19.80 16.49 -12.36
CA ARG A 341 18.88 17.53 -12.84
C ARG A 341 17.87 17.92 -11.77
N ASP A 342 17.68 19.21 -11.57
CA ASP A 342 16.69 19.76 -10.63
C ASP A 342 15.26 19.57 -11.15
N THR A 343 14.40 18.95 -10.35
CA THR A 343 12.96 18.81 -10.64
C THR A 343 12.15 20.07 -10.29
N LYS A 344 12.78 21.06 -9.66
CA LYS A 344 12.18 22.29 -9.12
C LYS A 344 11.15 22.02 -8.02
N VAL A 345 11.18 20.84 -7.41
CA VAL A 345 10.34 20.46 -6.27
C VAL A 345 11.16 19.77 -5.17
N GLY A 346 12.41 20.19 -4.98
CA GLY A 346 13.26 19.70 -3.88
C GLY A 346 13.72 18.25 -4.02
N ALA A 347 13.78 17.75 -5.26
CA ALA A 347 14.40 16.48 -5.61
C ALA A 347 15.28 16.67 -6.86
N TRP A 348 16.41 15.99 -6.89
CA TRP A 348 17.33 15.95 -8.02
C TRP A 348 17.41 14.53 -8.54
N LEU A 349 17.42 14.37 -9.87
CA LEU A 349 17.39 13.06 -10.53
C LEU A 349 18.64 12.89 -11.39
N THR A 350 19.27 11.72 -11.31
CA THR A 350 20.43 11.38 -12.14
C THR A 350 20.19 10.03 -12.80
N ASP A 351 20.13 10.01 -14.13
CA ASP A 351 19.90 8.79 -14.91
C ASP A 351 21.24 8.16 -15.32
N LEU A 352 21.42 6.88 -14.98
CA LEU A 352 22.60 6.10 -15.34
C LEU A 352 22.25 5.19 -16.52
N ASP A 353 23.11 5.14 -17.55
CA ASP A 353 22.93 4.28 -18.73
C ASP A 353 23.31 2.83 -18.41
N THR A 354 22.40 2.12 -17.75
CA THR A 354 22.58 0.74 -17.27
C THR A 354 21.92 -0.30 -18.16
N VAL A 355 21.21 0.12 -19.21
CA VAL A 355 20.34 -0.73 -20.05
C VAL A 355 21.09 -1.91 -20.68
N ARG A 356 22.38 -1.73 -20.98
CA ARG A 356 23.21 -2.74 -21.66
C ARG A 356 24.01 -3.63 -20.70
N LEU A 357 23.87 -3.43 -19.38
CA LEU A 357 24.59 -4.25 -18.41
C LEU A 357 23.98 -5.66 -18.37
N PRO A 358 24.81 -6.72 -18.39
CA PRO A 358 24.31 -8.09 -18.34
C PRO A 358 23.80 -8.45 -16.94
N VAL A 359 22.97 -9.49 -16.85
CA VAL A 359 22.60 -10.14 -15.58
C VAL A 359 23.88 -10.50 -14.80
N GLY A 360 23.89 -10.25 -13.49
CA GLY A 360 25.03 -10.46 -12.61
C GLY A 360 26.02 -9.29 -12.57
N ALA A 361 25.84 -8.26 -13.39
CA ALA A 361 26.61 -7.03 -13.25
C ALA A 361 26.29 -6.33 -11.91
N VAL A 362 27.31 -5.69 -11.34
CA VAL A 362 27.17 -4.85 -10.15
C VAL A 362 27.43 -3.41 -10.56
N ILE A 363 26.47 -2.54 -10.27
CA ILE A 363 26.60 -1.10 -10.40
C ILE A 363 27.07 -0.57 -9.05
N GLN A 364 28.20 0.12 -9.02
CA GLN A 364 28.70 0.80 -7.82
C GLN A 364 28.63 2.31 -8.05
N PHE A 365 28.08 3.06 -7.10
CA PHE A 365 28.05 4.51 -7.21
C PHE A 365 28.25 5.21 -5.86
N ALA A 366 28.74 6.45 -5.93
CA ALA A 366 28.82 7.37 -4.81
C ALA A 366 28.35 8.76 -5.27
N THR A 367 27.92 9.57 -4.31
CA THR A 367 27.43 10.94 -4.55
C THR A 367 28.38 11.96 -3.95
N GLN A 368 28.50 13.11 -4.60
CA GLN A 368 29.22 14.27 -4.08
C GLN A 368 28.33 15.50 -4.22
N SER A 369 28.04 16.16 -3.09
CA SER A 369 27.26 17.40 -3.06
C SER A 369 27.98 18.53 -3.79
N ALA A 370 27.23 19.44 -4.41
CA ALA A 370 27.80 20.63 -5.03
C ALA A 370 28.67 21.43 -4.03
N GLY A 371 29.95 21.65 -4.40
CA GLY A 371 30.93 22.34 -3.55
C GLY A 371 31.54 21.49 -2.43
N GLY A 372 31.15 20.23 -2.27
CA GLY A 372 31.77 19.27 -1.36
C GLY A 372 33.07 18.69 -1.93
N GLN A 373 34.00 18.31 -1.04
CA GLN A 373 35.27 17.67 -1.44
C GLN A 373 35.24 16.14 -1.33
N ASP A 374 34.37 15.60 -0.45
CA ASP A 374 34.31 14.18 -0.15
C ASP A 374 33.17 13.48 -0.89
N TRP A 375 33.41 12.23 -1.28
CA TRP A 375 32.40 11.32 -1.81
C TRP A 375 31.68 10.60 -0.67
N SER A 376 30.39 10.31 -0.86
CA SER A 376 29.62 9.47 0.05
C SER A 376 30.15 8.03 0.11
N GLU A 377 29.58 7.21 0.99
CA GLU A 377 29.76 5.77 0.92
C GLU A 377 29.37 5.21 -0.47
N ILE A 378 29.99 4.09 -0.84
CA ILE A 378 29.70 3.40 -2.09
C ILE A 378 28.46 2.54 -1.91
N HIS A 379 27.45 2.80 -2.72
CA HIS A 379 26.25 1.99 -2.83
C HIS A 379 26.39 0.98 -3.97
N GLN A 380 25.70 -0.16 -3.85
CA GLN A 380 25.71 -1.22 -4.86
C GLN A 380 24.28 -1.58 -5.29
N VAL A 381 24.10 -1.79 -6.59
CA VAL A 381 22.85 -2.30 -7.19
C VAL A 381 23.20 -3.46 -8.11
N HIS A 382 22.56 -4.61 -7.87
CA HIS A 382 22.77 -5.84 -8.64
C HIS A 382 21.79 -5.94 -9.81
N VAL A 383 22.29 -6.22 -11.01
CA VAL A 383 21.44 -6.46 -12.18
C VAL A 383 20.96 -7.91 -12.18
N MET A 384 19.65 -8.11 -12.11
CA MET A 384 18.98 -9.41 -11.98
C MET A 384 18.07 -9.67 -13.20
N SER A 385 17.65 -10.93 -13.37
CA SER A 385 16.76 -11.36 -14.46
C SER A 385 15.34 -10.84 -14.34
#